data_AF-A0A1H0RZ64-F1
#
_entry.id   AF-A0A1H0RZ64-F1
#
_cell.length_a   1.000
_cell.length_b   1.000
_cell.length_c   1.000
_cell.angle_alpha   90.00
_cell.angle_beta   90.00
_cell.angle_gamma   90.00
#
_symmetry.space_group_name_H-M   'P 1'
#
loop_
_entity.id
_entity.type
_entity.pdbx_description
1 polymer ?
#
loop_
_entity_poly.entity_id
_entity_poly.type
_entity_poly.pdbx_seq_one_letter_code
_entity_poly.pdbx_strand_id
1 'polypeptide(L)'
;MTGQPDFDTIITLLEIVEGRDPAATSVTRFDEDHEVLLSTQAEVVESLAGDAPAELDKDEMRALLDRIEQDIDRNRELRSAVAARQASAPGV
;
A
#
# COMPACT_ATOMS: atom_id res chain seq x y z
N MET A 1 -2.54 -22.89 6.08
CA MET A 1 -3.64 -22.00 6.50
C MET A 1 -4.00 -21.17 5.29
N THR A 2 -4.98 -21.58 4.50
CA THR A 2 -5.47 -20.78 3.36
C THR A 2 -6.61 -19.92 3.89
N GLY A 3 -6.26 -18.83 4.57
CA GLY A 3 -7.20 -17.75 4.82
C GLY A 3 -7.26 -16.93 3.55
N GLN A 4 -8.43 -16.86 2.93
CA GLN A 4 -8.70 -15.95 1.84
C GLN A 4 -8.35 -14.51 2.28
N PRO A 5 -7.78 -13.66 1.41
CA PRO A 5 -7.48 -12.28 1.77
C PRO A 5 -8.76 -11.58 2.22
N ASP A 6 -8.69 -10.91 3.35
CA ASP A 6 -9.80 -10.10 3.86
C ASP A 6 -9.79 -8.75 3.13
N PHE A 7 -10.60 -8.66 2.08
CA PHE A 7 -10.69 -7.49 1.21
C PHE A 7 -11.10 -6.23 1.96
N ASP A 8 -11.98 -6.33 2.96
CA ASP A 8 -12.39 -5.17 3.77
C ASP A 8 -11.22 -4.63 4.59
N THR A 9 -10.42 -5.54 5.16
CA THR A 9 -9.18 -5.19 5.87
C THR A 9 -8.18 -4.55 4.93
N ILE A 10 -8.00 -5.08 3.72
CA ILE A 10 -7.09 -4.52 2.71
C ILE A 10 -7.54 -3.12 2.30
N ILE A 11 -8.82 -2.92 1.98
CA ILE A 11 -9.35 -1.61 1.59
C ILE A 11 -9.14 -0.59 2.70
N THR A 12 -9.45 -0.96 3.95
CA THR A 12 -9.23 -0.09 5.13
C THR A 12 -7.76 0.30 5.26
N LEU A 13 -6.85 -0.64 5.01
CA LEU A 13 -5.42 -0.39 5.06
C LEU A 13 -4.98 0.62 3.99
N LEU A 14 -5.45 0.45 2.76
CA LEU A 14 -5.15 1.36 1.65
C LEU A 14 -5.65 2.77 1.96
N GLU A 15 -6.86 2.92 2.47
CA GLU A 15 -7.41 4.23 2.87
C GLU A 15 -6.54 4.93 3.93
N ILE A 16 -5.98 4.18 4.89
CA ILE A 16 -5.07 4.71 5.91
C ILE A 16 -3.78 5.24 5.27
N VAL A 17 -3.23 4.50 4.31
CA VAL A 17 -1.98 4.88 3.62
C VAL A 17 -2.21 6.07 2.68
N GLU A 18 -3.31 6.08 1.94
CA GLU A 18 -3.72 7.18 1.06
C GLU A 18 -3.94 8.49 1.83
N GLY A 19 -4.48 8.39 3.05
CA GLY A 19 -4.75 9.51 3.94
C GLY A 19 -3.52 10.12 4.63
N ARG A 20 -2.30 9.61 4.37
CA ARG A 20 -1.08 10.13 4.99
C ARG A 20 -0.78 11.56 4.57
N ASP A 21 -0.70 12.46 5.54
CA ASP A 21 -0.21 13.82 5.32
C ASP A 21 1.33 13.83 5.30
N PRO A 22 1.97 14.17 4.17
CA PRO A 22 3.43 14.27 4.09
C PRO A 22 4.02 15.42 4.92
N ALA A 23 3.23 16.33 5.49
CA ALA A 23 3.71 17.32 6.45
C ALA A 23 3.84 16.74 7.86
N ALA A 24 3.03 15.74 8.21
CA ALA A 24 2.95 15.14 9.54
C ALA A 24 3.55 13.73 9.63
N THR A 25 3.92 13.14 8.49
CA THR A 25 4.41 11.76 8.39
C THR A 25 5.93 11.71 8.21
N SER A 26 6.61 10.84 8.96
CA SER A 26 8.06 10.64 8.86
C SER A 26 8.46 9.74 7.69
N VAL A 27 9.72 9.82 7.24
CA VAL A 27 10.28 8.90 6.23
C VAL A 27 10.15 7.45 6.68
N THR A 28 10.47 7.14 7.93
CA THR A 28 10.33 5.79 8.50
C THR A 28 8.89 5.28 8.40
N ARG A 29 7.90 6.14 8.63
CA ARG A 29 6.51 5.72 8.51
C ARG A 29 6.11 5.42 7.06
N PHE A 30 6.62 6.20 6.11
CA PHE A 30 6.43 5.88 4.69
C PHE A 30 7.14 4.57 4.30
N ASP A 31 8.33 4.28 4.85
CA ASP A 31 9.03 3.01 4.65
C ASP A 31 8.20 1.83 5.19
N GLU A 32 7.63 1.94 6.40
CA GLU A 32 6.73 0.94 6.98
C GLU A 32 5.47 0.74 6.11
N ASP A 33 4.82 1.84 5.70
CA ASP A 33 3.64 1.78 4.85
C ASP A 33 3.99 1.16 3.47
N HIS A 34 5.21 1.33 2.95
CA HIS A 34 5.67 0.70 1.72
C HIS A 34 5.81 -0.82 1.84
N GLU A 35 6.39 -1.31 2.93
CA GLU A 35 6.49 -2.75 3.20
C GLU A 35 5.10 -3.40 3.31
N VAL A 36 4.18 -2.71 3.98
CA VAL A 36 2.79 -3.17 4.10
C VAL A 36 2.13 -3.26 2.72
N LEU A 37 2.24 -2.23 1.88
CA LEU A 37 1.67 -2.24 0.53
C LEU A 37 2.22 -3.39 -0.33
N LEU A 38 3.53 -3.68 -0.24
CA LEU A 38 4.14 -4.80 -0.95
C LEU A 38 3.64 -6.16 -0.44
N SER A 39 3.48 -6.33 0.87
CA SER A 39 2.91 -7.55 1.45
C SER A 39 1.46 -7.75 0.97
N THR A 40 0.65 -6.68 1.02
CA THR A 40 -0.74 -6.71 0.55
C THR A 40 -0.82 -7.04 -0.94
N GLN A 41 0.05 -6.46 -1.77
CA GLN A 41 0.13 -6.79 -3.19
C GLN A 41 0.39 -8.29 -3.39
N ALA A 42 1.38 -8.84 -2.67
CA ALA A 42 1.72 -10.26 -2.76
C ALA A 42 0.54 -11.16 -2.37
N GLU A 43 -0.18 -10.83 -1.29
CA GLU A 43 -1.37 -11.59 -0.85
C GLU A 43 -2.48 -11.58 -1.91
N VAL A 44 -2.75 -10.44 -2.53
CA VAL A 44 -3.76 -10.33 -3.60
C VAL A 44 -3.32 -11.09 -4.87
N VAL A 45 -2.05 -11.01 -5.24
CA VAL A 45 -1.48 -11.76 -6.38
C VAL A 45 -1.54 -13.28 -6.12
N GLU A 46 -1.14 -13.74 -4.94
CA GLU A 46 -1.23 -15.16 -4.56
C GLU A 46 -2.67 -15.66 -4.63
N SER A 47 -3.62 -14.83 -4.21
CA SER A 47 -5.04 -15.14 -4.25
C SER A 47 -5.58 -15.21 -5.69
N LEU A 48 -5.06 -14.38 -6.60
CA LEU A 48 -5.36 -14.46 -8.04
C LEU A 48 -4.72 -15.67 -8.73
N ALA A 49 -3.53 -16.06 -8.28
CA ALA A 49 -2.76 -17.18 -8.84
C ALA A 49 -3.22 -18.55 -8.34
N GLY A 50 -3.82 -18.61 -7.15
CA GLY A 50 -4.47 -19.81 -6.62
C GLY A 50 -5.80 -20.14 -7.32
N ASP A 51 -6.45 -21.22 -6.87
CA ASP A 51 -7.88 -21.44 -7.14
C ASP A 51 -8.67 -20.39 -6.34
N ALA A 52 -8.65 -19.15 -6.82
CA ALA A 52 -9.50 -18.09 -6.33
C ALA A 52 -10.94 -18.65 -6.32
N PRO A 53 -11.63 -18.66 -5.16
CA PRO A 53 -13.01 -19.13 -5.11
C PRO A 53 -13.82 -18.46 -6.22
N ALA A 54 -14.67 -19.22 -6.90
CA ALA A 54 -15.45 -18.75 -8.05
C ALA A 54 -16.33 -17.52 -7.75
N GLU A 55 -16.51 -17.21 -6.47
CA GLU A 55 -17.24 -16.07 -5.93
C GLU A 55 -16.42 -14.77 -5.92
N LEU A 56 -15.09 -14.83 -6.12
CA LEU A 56 -14.26 -13.64 -6.26
C LEU A 56 -14.30 -13.10 -7.69
N ASP A 57 -14.73 -11.85 -7.82
CA ASP A 57 -14.69 -11.13 -9.07
C ASP A 57 -13.23 -10.79 -9.42
N LYS A 58 -12.73 -11.42 -10.50
CA LYS A 58 -11.36 -11.21 -10.98
C LYS A 58 -11.11 -9.78 -11.43
N ASP A 59 -12.16 -9.06 -11.86
CA ASP A 59 -12.03 -7.67 -12.27
C ASP A 59 -11.90 -6.75 -11.05
N GLU A 60 -12.61 -7.05 -9.95
CA GLU A 60 -12.42 -6.36 -8.67
C GLU A 60 -11.01 -6.61 -8.10
N MET A 61 -10.52 -7.84 -8.16
CA MET A 61 -9.15 -8.17 -7.70
C MET A 61 -8.07 -7.47 -8.54
N ARG A 62 -8.27 -7.36 -9.86
CA ARG A 62 -7.37 -6.59 -10.73
C ARG A 62 -7.41 -5.10 -10.41
N ALA A 63 -8.61 -4.52 -10.25
CA ALA A 63 -8.76 -3.13 -9.85
C ALA A 63 -8.09 -2.84 -8.49
N LEU A 64 -8.16 -3.79 -7.56
CA LEU A 64 -7.47 -3.68 -6.28
C LEU A 64 -5.94 -3.70 -6.43
N LEU A 65 -5.39 -4.59 -7.27
CA LEU A 65 -3.96 -4.59 -7.57
C LEU A 65 -3.51 -3.27 -8.20
N ASP A 66 -4.27 -2.77 -9.18
CA ASP A 66 -3.96 -1.49 -9.84
C ASP A 66 -3.97 -0.33 -8.83
N ARG A 67 -4.87 -0.37 -7.83
CA ARG A 67 -4.90 0.61 -6.74
C ARG A 67 -3.67 0.49 -5.84
N ILE A 68 -3.30 -0.73 -5.43
CA ILE A 68 -2.11 -0.97 -4.60
C ILE A 68 -0.85 -0.48 -5.31
N GLU A 69 -0.72 -0.73 -6.63
CA GLU A 69 0.41 -0.24 -7.42
C GLU A 69 0.48 1.30 -7.44
N GLN A 70 -0.65 1.98 -7.62
CA GLN A 70 -0.72 3.44 -7.54
C GLN A 70 -0.32 3.97 -6.16
N ASP A 71 -0.74 3.30 -5.08
CA ASP A 71 -0.37 3.68 -3.72
C ASP A 71 1.11 3.46 -3.42
N ILE A 72 1.71 2.39 -3.96
CA ILE A 72 3.15 2.13 -3.87
C ILE A 72 3.94 3.27 -4.50
N ASP A 73 3.57 3.68 -5.71
CA ASP A 73 4.24 4.77 -6.43
C ASP A 73 4.04 6.11 -5.73
N ARG A 74 2.81 6.42 -5.31
CA ARG A 74 2.50 7.62 -4.52
C ARG A 74 3.30 7.64 -3.21
N ASN A 75 3.37 6.53 -2.48
CA ASN A 75 4.14 6.43 -1.24
C ASN A 75 5.61 6.76 -1.49
N ARG A 76 6.22 6.24 -2.56
CA ARG A 76 7.61 6.56 -2.95
C ARG A 76 7.82 8.04 -3.24
N GLU A 77 6.88 8.67 -3.94
CA GLU A 77 6.93 10.11 -4.23
C GLU A 77 6.84 10.94 -2.94
N LEU A 78 5.89 10.64 -2.06
CA LEU A 78 5.71 11.33 -0.79
C LEU A 78 6.93 11.15 0.12
N ARG A 79 7.43 9.92 0.24
CA ARG A 79 8.66 9.61 0.98
C ARG A 79 9.83 10.44 0.48
N SER A 80 10.02 10.49 -0.84
CA SER A 80 11.11 11.25 -1.47
C SER A 80 10.99 12.76 -1.18
N ALA A 81 9.78 13.30 -1.24
CA ALA A 81 9.50 14.69 -0.91
C ALA A 81 9.78 15.01 0.57
N VAL A 82 9.42 14.11 1.49
CA VAL A 82 9.70 14.27 2.92
C VAL A 82 11.19 14.16 3.21
N ALA A 83 11.88 13.19 2.62
CA ALA A 83 13.33 13.04 2.77
C ALA A 83 14.08 14.28 2.27
N ALA A 84 13.69 14.83 1.12
CA ALA A 84 14.27 16.07 0.59
C ALA A 84 14.04 17.26 1.53
N ARG A 85 12.83 17.38 2.12
CA ARG A 85 12.52 18.42 3.12
C ARG A 85 13.39 18.28 4.37
N GLN A 86 13.54 17.08 4.91
CA GLN A 86 14.34 16.83 6.11
C GLN A 86 15.84 17.11 5.85
N ALA A 87 16.36 16.72 4.69
CA ALA A 87 17.73 17.03 4.30
C ALA A 87 17.98 18.53 4.10
N SER A 88 16.95 19.28 3.70
CA SER A 88 17.00 20.74 3.48
C SER A 88 16.76 21.57 4.74
N ALA A 89 16.42 20.94 5.87
CA ALA A 89 16.26 21.57 7.18
C ALA A 89 17.43 21.20 8.13
N PRO A 90 18.67 21.68 7.87
CA PRO A 90 19.77 21.44 8.78
C PRO A 90 19.63 22.32 10.03
N GLY A 91 19.41 21.69 11.19
CA GLY A 91 19.76 22.23 12.50
C GLY A 91 18.85 23.33 13.07
N VAL A 92 18.16 22.99 14.16
CA VAL A 92 18.14 23.85 15.35
C VAL A 92 19.27 23.37 16.26
#